data_AF-A0A318CPH8-F1
#
_entry.id   AF-A0A318CPH8-F1
#
_cell.length_a   1.000
_cell.length_b   1.000
_cell.length_c   1.000
_cell.angle_alpha   90.00
_cell.angle_beta   90.00
_cell.angle_gamma   90.00
#
_symmetry.space_group_name_H-M   'P 1'
#
loop_
_entity.id
_entity.type
_entity.pdbx_description
1 polymer ?
#
loop_
_entity_poly.entity_id
_entity_poly.type
_entity_poly.pdbx_seq_one_letter_code
_entity_poly.pdbx_strand_id
1 'polypeptide(L)'
;MGITIPGSDDSRRMMEEEAKVIIRDRRGSTAIPMQASEVEFVDEEKFAVEEEVGLPYAGHPNVPNINVANAIKAAFGNTGYHAYLSDSSYTGYTLNELWRYLKYSEHTDLIPYMSQIFDCDDFAQVLQGSINRVFKGIPFGTLWFYHKTEHWGHAINIFYSYQHNKIVCVEPQNDNMFWFNKNAWRAYLVII
;
A
#
# COMPACT_ATOMS: atom_id res chain seq x y z
N MET A 1 36.08 10.41 54.78
CA MET A 1 35.01 9.50 54.32
C MET A 1 34.01 10.32 53.52
N GLY A 2 34.15 10.32 52.20
CA GLY A 2 33.20 10.98 51.29
C GLY A 2 32.44 9.91 50.53
N ILE A 3 31.11 9.91 50.63
CA ILE A 3 30.23 9.01 49.91
C ILE A 3 29.97 9.65 48.54
N THR A 4 30.42 8.99 47.48
CA THR A 4 30.08 9.38 46.09
C THR A 4 28.85 8.58 45.68
N ILE A 5 27.76 9.28 45.37
CA ILE A 5 26.56 8.68 44.76
C ILE A 5 26.80 8.65 43.24
N PRO A 6 26.75 7.49 42.57
CA PRO A 6 26.82 7.45 41.11
C PRO A 6 25.48 7.97 40.57
N GLY A 7 25.52 9.11 39.86
CA GLY A 7 24.42 9.56 39.03
C GLY A 7 24.19 8.52 37.93
N SER A 8 22.99 7.94 37.92
CA SER A 8 22.51 7.09 36.84
C SER A 8 22.25 7.97 35.61
N ASP A 9 23.28 8.19 34.80
CA ASP A 9 23.16 8.79 33.48
C ASP A 9 22.66 7.73 32.47
N ASP A 10 21.55 7.09 32.81
CA ASP A 10 20.76 6.21 31.93
C ASP A 10 19.83 7.07 31.06
N SER A 11 20.33 8.24 30.67
CA SER A 11 19.85 9.00 29.52
C SER A 11 20.34 8.24 28.29
N ARG A 12 19.70 7.09 28.03
CA ARG A 12 19.80 6.33 26.79
C ARG A 12 19.83 7.32 25.65
N ARG A 13 21.04 7.54 25.12
CA ARG A 13 21.30 8.11 23.81
C ARG A 13 20.48 7.28 22.84
N MET A 14 19.25 7.71 22.59
CA MET A 14 18.62 7.51 21.30
C MET A 14 19.57 8.25 20.37
N MET A 15 20.53 7.51 19.80
CA MET A 15 21.25 7.99 18.64
C MET A 15 20.14 8.29 17.64
N GLU A 16 19.91 9.57 17.39
CA GLU A 16 19.10 10.02 16.27
C GLU A 16 19.79 9.41 15.05
N GLU A 17 19.27 8.28 14.56
CA GLU A 17 19.72 7.73 13.29
C GLU A 17 19.43 8.80 12.25
N GLU A 18 20.49 9.46 11.77
CA GLU A 18 20.38 10.48 10.74
C GLU A 18 19.55 9.92 9.58
N ALA A 19 18.59 10.72 9.11
CA ALA A 19 17.72 10.33 8.01
C ALA A 19 18.55 9.91 6.79
N LYS A 20 18.52 8.63 6.45
CA LYS A 20 19.27 8.09 5.32
C LYS A 20 18.50 8.33 4.03
N VAL A 21 18.85 9.41 3.32
CA VAL A 21 18.31 9.69 1.99
C VAL A 21 19.07 8.84 0.96
N ILE A 22 18.39 7.85 0.37
CA ILE A 22 18.94 7.02 -0.72
C ILE A 22 18.33 7.51 -2.03
N ILE A 23 19.10 8.27 -2.83
CA ILE A 23 18.69 8.70 -4.17
C ILE A 23 19.16 7.63 -5.17
N ARG A 24 18.22 6.87 -5.74
CA ARG A 24 18.48 5.95 -6.85
C ARG A 24 18.16 6.65 -8.17
N ASP A 25 19.17 6.87 -8.98
CA ASP A 25 19.01 7.41 -10.34
C ASP A 25 18.38 6.33 -11.24
N ARG A 26 17.10 6.47 -11.58
CA ARG A 26 16.41 5.60 -12.55
C ARG A 26 16.26 6.33 -13.88
N ARG A 27 17.01 5.88 -14.89
CA ARG A 27 16.67 6.11 -16.30
C ARG A 27 15.98 4.87 -16.82
N GLY A 28 14.68 4.94 -17.15
CA GLY A 28 14.00 3.86 -17.85
C GLY A 28 12.49 4.00 -17.94
N SER A 29 11.97 3.93 -19.17
CA SER A 29 10.62 3.56 -19.65
C SER A 29 9.39 3.95 -18.83
N THR A 30 8.47 4.66 -19.49
CA THR A 30 7.11 5.02 -19.02
C THR A 30 6.10 3.88 -19.04
N ALA A 31 6.47 2.72 -19.57
CA ALA A 31 5.67 1.50 -19.41
C ALA A 31 6.03 0.88 -18.08
N ILE A 32 5.04 0.61 -17.22
CA ILE A 32 5.22 -0.22 -16.04
C ILE A 32 5.96 -1.49 -16.50
N PRO A 33 7.17 -1.78 -15.99
CA PRO A 33 7.90 -3.00 -16.34
C PRO A 33 7.26 -4.25 -15.70
N MET A 34 5.97 -4.21 -15.39
CA MET A 34 5.20 -5.38 -15.04
C MET A 34 4.94 -6.14 -16.33
N GLN A 35 5.78 -7.14 -16.60
CA GLN A 35 5.46 -8.10 -17.65
C GLN A 35 4.13 -8.75 -17.26
N ALA A 36 3.12 -8.70 -18.14
CA ALA A 36 1.79 -9.25 -17.85
C ALA A 36 1.81 -10.73 -17.40
N SER A 37 2.88 -11.47 -17.73
CA SER A 37 3.15 -12.84 -17.29
C SER A 37 3.48 -12.99 -15.79
N GLU A 38 3.90 -11.92 -15.13
CA GLU A 38 4.28 -11.94 -13.71
C GLU A 38 3.14 -11.54 -12.77
N VAL A 39 1.99 -11.19 -13.33
CA VAL A 39 0.89 -10.55 -12.61
C VAL A 39 -0.35 -11.40 -12.72
N GLU A 40 -0.90 -11.80 -11.57
CA GLU A 40 -2.24 -12.36 -11.53
C GLU A 40 -3.23 -11.22 -11.28
N PHE A 41 -3.91 -10.80 -12.34
CA PHE A 41 -4.94 -9.77 -12.25
C PHE A 41 -6.15 -10.28 -11.47
N VAL A 42 -6.77 -9.36 -10.73
CA VAL A 42 -8.04 -9.59 -10.05
C VAL A 42 -9.12 -9.73 -11.12
N ASP A 43 -9.82 -10.86 -11.11
CA ASP A 43 -10.91 -11.17 -12.03
C ASP A 43 -12.17 -10.37 -11.67
N GLU A 44 -12.31 -9.18 -12.27
CA GLU A 44 -13.34 -8.19 -11.95
C GLU A 44 -14.77 -8.76 -12.06
N GLU A 45 -15.03 -9.65 -13.02
CA GLU A 45 -16.35 -10.25 -13.25
C GLU A 45 -16.78 -11.15 -12.08
N LYS A 46 -15.83 -11.76 -11.37
CA LYS A 46 -16.15 -12.59 -10.20
C LYS A 46 -16.56 -11.77 -8.98
N PHE A 47 -16.09 -10.53 -8.86
CA PHE A 47 -16.35 -9.69 -7.68
C PHE A 47 -17.59 -8.79 -7.83
N ALA A 48 -18.00 -8.50 -9.07
CA ALA A 48 -19.24 -7.76 -9.34
C ALA A 48 -20.51 -8.53 -8.91
N VAL A 49 -20.42 -9.85 -8.73
CA VAL A 49 -21.56 -10.74 -8.45
C VAL A 49 -21.77 -10.99 -6.95
N GLU A 50 -20.79 -10.73 -6.08
CA GLU A 50 -20.90 -10.90 -4.62
C GLU A 50 -21.66 -9.74 -3.92
N GLU A 51 -22.60 -9.11 -4.62
CA GLU A 51 -23.55 -8.16 -4.02
C GLU A 51 -24.61 -8.93 -3.20
N GLU A 52 -24.37 -9.11 -1.90
CA GLU A 52 -25.46 -9.34 -0.95
C GLU A 52 -25.89 -8.03 -0.29
N VAL A 53 -27.00 -7.50 -0.80
CA VAL A 53 -28.16 -7.01 -0.04
C VAL A 53 -27.87 -6.29 1.28
N GLY A 54 -28.00 -4.96 1.24
CA GLY A 54 -28.68 -4.25 2.34
C GLY A 54 -27.84 -3.83 3.53
N LEU A 55 -26.59 -3.38 3.35
CA LEU A 55 -25.97 -2.55 4.36
C LEU A 55 -26.41 -1.09 4.16
N PRO A 56 -27.17 -0.48 5.09
CA PRO A 56 -27.43 0.95 5.03
C PRO A 56 -26.08 1.70 5.11
N TYR A 57 -25.99 2.84 4.44
CA TYR A 57 -24.86 3.76 4.61
C TYR A 57 -24.58 3.94 6.12
N ALA A 58 -23.34 3.59 6.54
CA ALA A 58 -22.84 3.44 7.93
C ALA A 58 -22.88 2.02 8.56
N GLY A 59 -22.98 0.95 7.76
CA GLY A 59 -22.96 -0.46 8.20
C GLY A 59 -21.67 -1.26 7.91
N HIS A 60 -20.58 -0.62 7.51
CA HIS A 60 -19.31 -1.31 7.23
C HIS A 60 -18.70 -1.91 8.52
N PRO A 61 -18.15 -3.14 8.47
CA PRO A 61 -17.53 -3.75 9.64
C PRO A 61 -16.28 -2.97 10.06
N ASN A 62 -16.04 -2.91 11.37
CA ASN A 62 -14.76 -2.45 11.89
C ASN A 62 -13.71 -3.57 11.75
N VAL A 63 -12.62 -3.31 11.05
CA VAL A 63 -11.51 -4.23 10.80
C VAL A 63 -10.36 -3.90 11.75
N PRO A 64 -10.02 -4.78 12.71
CA PRO A 64 -8.85 -4.58 13.56
C PRO A 64 -7.55 -4.52 12.75
N ASN A 65 -6.61 -3.65 13.12
CA ASN A 65 -5.35 -3.51 12.39
C ASN A 65 -4.52 -4.81 12.32
N ILE A 66 -4.70 -5.73 13.27
CA ILE A 66 -4.03 -7.03 13.27
C ILE A 66 -4.44 -7.88 12.06
N ASN A 67 -5.66 -7.74 11.56
CA ASN A 67 -6.12 -8.43 10.36
C ASN A 67 -5.37 -7.89 9.13
N VAL A 68 -5.28 -6.56 9.03
CA VAL A 68 -4.52 -5.88 7.96
C VAL A 68 -3.05 -6.29 8.02
N ALA A 69 -2.43 -6.26 9.21
CA ALA A 69 -1.04 -6.66 9.41
C ALA A 69 -0.78 -8.13 8.99
N ASN A 70 -1.70 -9.03 9.32
CA ASN A 70 -1.59 -10.44 8.94
C ASN A 70 -1.74 -10.63 7.42
N ALA A 71 -2.64 -9.88 6.78
CA ALA A 71 -2.79 -9.91 5.33
C ALA A 71 -1.55 -9.35 4.60
N ILE A 72 -0.94 -8.26 5.11
CA ILE A 72 0.33 -7.73 4.60
C ILE A 72 1.43 -8.81 4.68
N LYS A 73 1.56 -9.49 5.81
CA LYS A 73 2.55 -10.58 5.98
C LYS A 73 2.29 -11.75 5.03
N ALA A 74 1.02 -12.11 4.84
CA ALA A 74 0.65 -13.18 3.92
C ALA A 74 0.99 -12.82 2.45
N ALA A 75 0.75 -11.56 2.06
CA ALA A 75 1.01 -11.06 0.71
C ALA A 75 2.51 -10.90 0.41
N PHE A 76 3.25 -10.25 1.31
CA PHE A 76 4.62 -9.80 1.03
C PHE A 76 5.71 -10.66 1.69
N GLY A 77 5.33 -11.58 2.57
CA GLY A 77 6.24 -12.39 3.39
C GLY A 77 6.37 -11.85 4.82
N ASN A 78 7.14 -12.55 5.67
CA ASN A 78 7.22 -12.21 7.09
C ASN A 78 8.32 -11.19 7.45
N THR A 79 9.24 -10.89 6.52
CA THR A 79 10.43 -10.06 6.79
C THR A 79 10.86 -9.28 5.55
N GLY A 80 11.76 -8.32 5.74
CA GLY A 80 12.49 -7.67 4.64
C GLY A 80 11.83 -6.42 4.07
N TYR A 81 10.81 -5.89 4.76
CA TYR A 81 10.13 -4.61 4.52
C TYR A 81 9.73 -3.98 5.87
N HIS A 82 9.37 -2.69 5.84
CA HIS A 82 8.76 -2.01 6.98
C HIS A 82 7.28 -1.73 6.68
N ALA A 83 6.40 -1.96 7.66
CA ALA A 83 4.98 -1.63 7.56
C ALA A 83 4.57 -0.69 8.68
N TYR A 84 3.91 0.40 8.30
CA TYR A 84 3.36 1.41 9.19
C TYR A 84 1.85 1.42 9.00
N LEU A 85 1.12 1.19 10.10
CA LEU A 85 -0.33 1.22 10.16
C LEU A 85 -0.71 2.44 11.00
N SER A 86 -1.43 3.40 10.43
CA SER A 86 -1.80 4.65 11.12
C SER A 86 -2.80 4.45 12.25
N ASP A 87 -3.67 3.45 12.11
CA ASP A 87 -4.84 3.28 12.97
C ASP A 87 -4.88 1.93 13.68
N SER A 88 -5.61 1.91 14.80
CA SER A 88 -5.88 0.66 15.55
C SER A 88 -6.94 -0.22 14.89
N SER A 89 -7.80 0.38 14.06
CA SER A 89 -8.81 -0.30 13.24
C SER A 89 -9.23 0.54 12.03
N TYR A 90 -9.82 -0.11 11.05
CA TYR A 90 -10.18 0.46 9.75
C TYR A 90 -11.64 0.12 9.37
N THR A 91 -12.27 0.95 8.55
CA THR A 91 -13.59 0.70 7.97
C THR A 91 -13.48 -0.32 6.84
N GLY A 92 -14.20 -1.44 6.95
CA GLY A 92 -14.19 -2.52 5.95
C GLY A 92 -15.04 -2.20 4.73
N TYR A 93 -14.49 -1.42 3.78
CA TYR A 93 -15.06 -1.28 2.44
C TYR A 93 -14.85 -2.54 1.61
N THR A 94 -15.73 -2.78 0.64
CA THR A 94 -15.64 -3.93 -0.27
C THR A 94 -14.69 -3.64 -1.43
N LEU A 95 -14.18 -4.70 -2.04
CA LEU A 95 -13.35 -4.58 -3.24
C LEU A 95 -14.15 -3.99 -4.42
N ASN A 96 -15.43 -4.32 -4.52
CA ASN A 96 -16.33 -3.79 -5.55
C ASN A 96 -16.57 -2.28 -5.39
N GLU A 97 -16.78 -1.77 -4.16
CA GLU A 97 -16.90 -0.34 -3.91
C GLU A 97 -15.65 0.43 -4.39
N LEU A 98 -14.46 -0.09 -4.06
CA LEU A 98 -13.20 0.49 -4.51
C LEU A 98 -13.08 0.43 -6.04
N TRP A 99 -13.36 -0.73 -6.66
CA TRP A 99 -13.29 -0.90 -8.11
C TRP A 99 -14.20 0.08 -8.85
N ARG A 100 -15.47 0.20 -8.44
CA ARG A 100 -16.43 1.13 -9.05
C ARG A 100 -15.96 2.58 -8.93
N TYR A 101 -15.38 2.94 -7.79
CA TYR A 101 -14.87 4.29 -7.61
C TYR A 101 -13.70 4.58 -8.54
N LEU A 102 -12.72 3.67 -8.62
CA LEU A 102 -11.59 3.77 -9.54
C LEU A 102 -12.09 3.97 -10.99
N LYS A 103 -12.97 3.09 -11.47
CA LYS A 103 -13.41 3.11 -12.87
C LYS A 103 -14.31 4.28 -13.26
N TYR A 104 -15.07 4.84 -12.33
CA TYR A 104 -16.17 5.76 -12.67
C TYR A 104 -16.09 7.14 -12.01
N SER A 105 -15.20 7.35 -11.05
CA SER A 105 -15.17 8.59 -10.26
C SER A 105 -13.77 9.11 -9.98
N GLU A 106 -12.79 8.23 -9.97
CA GLU A 106 -11.38 8.55 -9.87
C GLU A 106 -10.79 8.75 -11.28
N HIS A 107 -9.84 9.69 -11.42
CA HIS A 107 -9.29 10.11 -12.72
C HIS A 107 -7.76 10.28 -12.69
N THR A 108 -7.09 9.68 -11.70
CA THR A 108 -5.64 9.74 -11.55
C THR A 108 -4.94 9.06 -12.73
N ASP A 109 -5.55 8.01 -13.30
CA ASP A 109 -5.11 7.31 -14.51
C ASP A 109 -5.03 8.20 -15.76
N LEU A 110 -5.77 9.32 -15.80
CA LEU A 110 -5.77 10.26 -16.92
C LEU A 110 -4.59 11.25 -16.88
N ILE A 111 -3.83 11.31 -15.78
CA ILE A 111 -2.70 12.22 -15.63
C ILE A 111 -1.49 11.68 -16.41
N PRO A 112 -0.78 12.50 -17.20
CA PRO A 112 0.40 12.03 -17.92
C PRO A 112 1.59 11.79 -16.97
N TYR A 113 2.24 10.64 -17.13
CA TYR A 113 3.50 10.35 -16.44
C TYR A 113 4.62 11.31 -16.86
N MET A 114 5.33 11.84 -15.86
CA MET A 114 6.51 12.68 -16.05
C MET A 114 7.61 12.24 -15.08
N SER A 115 8.68 11.63 -15.60
CA SER A 115 9.81 11.14 -14.80
C SER A 115 10.27 12.17 -13.77
N GLN A 116 10.35 11.79 -12.49
CA GLN A 116 10.78 12.61 -11.34
C GLN A 116 9.92 13.84 -10.99
N ILE A 117 8.89 14.15 -11.79
CA ILE A 117 8.00 15.31 -11.57
C ILE A 117 6.60 14.85 -11.16
N PHE A 118 6.13 13.82 -11.84
CA PHE A 118 4.87 13.14 -11.58
C PHE A 118 5.03 11.68 -12.01
N ASP A 119 5.74 10.92 -11.18
CA ASP A 119 6.04 9.52 -11.41
C ASP A 119 5.31 8.60 -10.42
N CYS A 120 5.71 7.33 -10.35
CA CYS A 120 4.98 6.28 -9.64
C CYS A 120 4.57 6.65 -8.20
N ASP A 121 5.41 7.34 -7.43
CA ASP A 121 5.05 7.71 -6.06
C ASP A 121 4.07 8.89 -5.99
N ASP A 122 4.12 9.82 -6.94
CA ASP A 122 3.15 10.91 -7.05
C ASP A 122 1.76 10.37 -7.39
N PHE A 123 1.65 9.45 -8.37
CA PHE A 123 0.39 8.79 -8.68
C PHE A 123 -0.19 8.08 -7.44
N ALA A 124 0.64 7.34 -6.70
CA ALA A 124 0.19 6.62 -5.52
C ALA A 124 -0.29 7.56 -4.40
N GLN A 125 0.37 8.70 -4.21
CA GLN A 125 -0.03 9.72 -3.24
C GLN A 125 -1.33 10.42 -3.63
N VAL A 126 -1.49 10.79 -4.90
CA VAL A 126 -2.71 11.42 -5.41
C VAL A 126 -3.90 10.47 -5.26
N LEU A 127 -3.76 9.21 -5.67
CA LEU A 127 -4.82 8.23 -5.53
C LEU A 127 -5.17 7.98 -4.05
N GLN A 128 -4.17 7.78 -3.18
CA GLN A 128 -4.41 7.60 -1.75
C GLN A 128 -5.16 8.79 -1.12
N GLY A 129 -4.79 10.03 -1.50
CA GLY A 129 -5.50 11.23 -1.08
C GLY A 129 -6.94 11.29 -1.57
N SER A 130 -7.18 10.94 -2.83
CA SER A 130 -8.51 10.86 -3.46
C SER A 130 -9.41 9.86 -2.73
N ILE A 131 -8.89 8.64 -2.52
CA ILE A 131 -9.58 7.56 -1.80
C ILE A 131 -9.92 7.96 -0.36
N ASN A 132 -8.96 8.50 0.40
CA ASN A 132 -9.18 8.91 1.80
C ASN A 132 -10.18 10.08 1.94
N ARG A 133 -10.43 10.83 0.87
CA ARG A 133 -11.48 11.85 0.86
C ARG A 133 -12.88 11.22 0.82
N VAL A 134 -13.06 10.11 0.13
CA VAL A 134 -14.36 9.45 -0.10
C VAL A 134 -14.60 8.30 0.89
N PHE A 135 -13.62 7.43 1.05
CA PHE A 135 -13.69 6.23 1.89
C PHE A 135 -13.01 6.46 3.23
N LYS A 136 -13.76 6.93 4.23
CA LYS A 136 -13.20 7.32 5.54
C LYS A 136 -12.76 6.09 6.34
N GLY A 137 -11.48 6.06 6.72
CA GLY A 137 -10.90 4.98 7.51
C GLY A 137 -10.68 3.69 6.71
N ILE A 138 -10.73 3.72 5.39
CA ILE A 138 -10.42 2.56 4.54
C ILE A 138 -8.97 2.09 4.78
N PRO A 139 -8.69 0.78 4.82
CA PRO A 139 -7.32 0.27 4.85
C PRO A 139 -6.70 0.31 3.44
N PHE A 140 -6.47 1.54 2.95
CA PHE A 140 -5.88 1.84 1.65
C PHE A 140 -4.60 2.65 1.83
N GLY A 141 -3.51 2.18 1.22
CA GLY A 141 -2.18 2.75 1.46
C GLY A 141 -1.27 2.67 0.25
N THR A 142 0.01 2.93 0.48
CA THR A 142 1.06 2.89 -0.53
C THR A 142 2.08 1.79 -0.23
N LEU A 143 2.50 1.09 -1.28
CA LEU A 143 3.55 0.08 -1.28
C LEU A 143 4.69 0.54 -2.20
N TRP A 144 5.90 0.60 -1.65
CA TRP A 144 7.13 0.67 -2.43
C TRP A 144 7.76 -0.72 -2.50
N PHE A 145 8.15 -1.13 -3.70
CA PHE A 145 8.78 -2.42 -3.93
C PHE A 145 9.85 -2.34 -5.01
N TYR A 146 10.62 -3.42 -5.17
CA TYR A 146 11.60 -3.55 -6.24
C TYR A 146 11.57 -4.93 -6.87
N HIS A 147 11.95 -4.99 -8.14
CA HIS A 147 12.15 -6.24 -8.84
C HIS A 147 13.46 -6.88 -8.40
N LYS A 148 13.43 -8.19 -8.10
CA LYS A 148 14.60 -8.87 -7.54
C LYS A 148 15.77 -9.00 -8.54
N THR A 149 15.47 -9.13 -9.83
CA THR A 149 16.48 -9.33 -10.89
C THR A 149 16.61 -8.16 -11.89
N GLU A 150 15.55 -7.42 -12.20
CA GLU A 150 15.55 -6.38 -13.25
C GLU A 150 15.95 -4.97 -12.76
N HIS A 151 16.41 -4.83 -11.51
CA HIS A 151 16.97 -3.59 -10.95
C HIS A 151 16.09 -2.32 -11.01
N TRP A 152 14.80 -2.46 -11.29
CA TRP A 152 13.81 -1.39 -11.12
C TRP A 152 13.04 -1.58 -9.82
N GLY A 153 12.14 -0.64 -9.57
CA GLY A 153 11.17 -0.69 -8.49
C GLY A 153 10.10 0.36 -8.75
N HIS A 154 9.15 0.43 -7.85
CA HIS A 154 7.88 1.05 -8.18
C HIS A 154 7.13 1.38 -6.90
N ALA A 155 6.20 2.33 -7.03
CA ALA A 155 5.26 2.68 -5.99
C ALA A 155 3.85 2.49 -6.55
N ILE A 156 3.03 1.79 -5.79
CA ILE A 156 1.63 1.51 -6.12
C ILE A 156 0.79 1.64 -4.87
N ASN A 157 -0.53 1.59 -5.01
CA ASN A 157 -1.41 1.51 -3.87
C ASN A 157 -1.71 0.06 -3.50
N ILE A 158 -2.13 -0.13 -2.25
CA ILE A 158 -2.63 -1.40 -1.75
C ILE A 158 -3.92 -1.19 -0.97
N PHE A 159 -4.77 -2.21 -1.01
CA PHE A 159 -6.04 -2.23 -0.31
C PHE A 159 -6.22 -3.56 0.42
N TYR A 160 -6.66 -3.52 1.67
CA TYR A 160 -7.10 -4.73 2.37
C TYR A 160 -8.59 -4.99 2.10
N SER A 161 -8.88 -6.08 1.39
CA SER A 161 -10.25 -6.58 1.25
C SER A 161 -10.60 -7.47 2.44
N TYR A 162 -11.55 -7.04 3.27
CA TYR A 162 -12.01 -7.82 4.42
C TYR A 162 -12.80 -9.06 4.03
N GLN A 163 -13.51 -9.02 2.89
CA GLN A 163 -14.30 -10.16 2.37
C GLN A 163 -13.39 -11.33 1.99
N HIS A 164 -12.23 -11.03 1.40
CA HIS A 164 -11.26 -12.04 1.00
C HIS A 164 -10.13 -12.25 2.02
N ASN A 165 -10.02 -11.37 3.03
CA ASN A 165 -8.92 -11.32 3.98
C ASN A 165 -7.55 -11.29 3.28
N LYS A 166 -7.40 -10.41 2.28
CA LYS A 166 -6.20 -10.32 1.42
C LYS A 166 -5.85 -8.87 1.08
N ILE A 167 -4.57 -8.66 0.78
CA ILE A 167 -4.09 -7.41 0.17
C ILE A 167 -4.21 -7.51 -1.34
N VAL A 168 -4.88 -6.52 -1.93
CA VAL A 168 -4.96 -6.26 -3.35
C VAL A 168 -4.01 -5.12 -3.68
N CYS A 169 -3.22 -5.27 -4.75
CA CYS A 169 -2.41 -4.19 -5.30
C CYS A 169 -3.23 -3.41 -6.33
N VAL A 170 -3.08 -2.09 -6.34
CA VAL A 170 -3.79 -1.17 -7.24
C VAL A 170 -2.75 -0.33 -7.97
N GLU A 171 -2.72 -0.43 -9.29
CA GLU A 171 -1.87 0.41 -10.13
C GLU A 171 -2.58 1.74 -10.42
N PRO A 172 -2.15 2.87 -9.82
CA PRO A 172 -2.83 4.15 -9.98
C PRO A 172 -2.74 4.74 -11.40
N GLN A 173 -1.84 4.25 -12.25
CA GLN A 173 -1.69 4.76 -13.63
C GLN A 173 -2.70 4.16 -14.62
N ASN A 174 -3.41 3.09 -14.26
CA ASN A 174 -4.35 2.40 -15.17
C ASN A 174 -5.50 1.66 -14.47
N ASP A 175 -5.68 1.90 -13.17
CA ASP A 175 -6.69 1.28 -12.31
C ASP A 175 -6.69 -0.25 -12.28
N ASN A 176 -5.61 -0.91 -12.71
CA ASN A 176 -5.55 -2.36 -12.66
C ASN A 176 -5.37 -2.84 -11.21
N MET A 177 -6.09 -3.89 -10.87
CA MET A 177 -5.94 -4.59 -9.60
C MET A 177 -5.33 -5.97 -9.78
N PHE A 178 -4.40 -6.34 -8.91
CA PHE A 178 -3.66 -7.59 -9.02
C PHE A 178 -3.13 -8.10 -7.68
N TRP A 179 -2.68 -9.34 -7.66
CA TRP A 179 -2.00 -9.95 -6.53
C TRP A 179 -0.50 -9.76 -6.60
N PHE A 180 0.13 -9.46 -5.47
CA PHE A 180 1.57 -9.23 -5.41
C PHE A 180 2.37 -10.52 -5.69
N ASN A 181 3.24 -10.48 -6.70
CA ASN A 181 4.12 -11.60 -7.02
C ASN A 181 5.38 -11.57 -6.15
N LYS A 182 5.30 -12.16 -4.95
CA LYS A 182 6.44 -12.28 -4.04
C LYS A 182 7.61 -13.11 -4.56
N ASN A 183 7.47 -13.81 -5.70
CA ASN A 183 8.59 -14.52 -6.32
C ASN A 183 9.44 -13.55 -7.15
N ALA A 184 8.82 -12.68 -7.95
CA ALA A 184 9.49 -11.69 -8.78
C ALA A 184 9.90 -10.42 -8.00
N TRP A 185 9.07 -10.01 -7.05
CA TRP A 185 9.19 -8.70 -6.40
C TRP A 185 9.41 -8.81 -4.90
N ARG A 186 9.98 -7.75 -4.32
CA ARG A 186 10.17 -7.62 -2.89
C ARG A 186 9.66 -6.27 -2.41
N ALA A 187 8.71 -6.31 -1.48
CA ALA A 187 8.26 -5.12 -0.75
C ALA A 187 9.44 -4.49 0.01
N TYR A 188 9.41 -3.17 0.12
CA TYR A 188 10.38 -2.38 0.87
C TYR A 188 9.70 -1.57 1.97
N LEU A 189 8.62 -0.87 1.63
CA LEU A 189 7.87 -0.02 2.54
C LEU A 189 6.38 -0.13 2.27
N VAL A 190 5.59 -0.27 3.33
CA VAL A 190 4.13 -0.24 3.31
C VAL A 190 3.66 0.82 4.31
N ILE A 191 2.77 1.70 3.87
CA ILE A 191 2.12 2.70 4.72
C ILE A 191 0.62 2.62 4.45
N ILE A 192 -0.17 2.30 5.47
CA ILE A 192 -1.65 2.33 5.43
C ILE A 192 -2.15 3.23 6.55
#